data_AF-K9CY17-F1
#
_entry.id   AF-K9CY17-F1
#
_cell.length_a   1.000
_cell.length_b   1.000
_cell.length_c   1.000
_cell.angle_alpha   90.00
_cell.angle_beta   90.00
_cell.angle_gamma   90.00
#
_symmetry.space_group_name_H-M   'P 1'
#
loop_
_entity.id
_entity.type
_entity.pdbx_description
1 polymer ?
#
loop_
_entity_poly.entity_id
_entity_poly.type
_entity_poly.pdbx_seq_one_letter_code
_entity_poly.pdbx_strand_id
1 'polypeptide(L)' 'MSGLALAMFVGLFAWGQQIVGYDDPHGRVQLALFATFCFGLLVGYRAKSA' A
#
# COMPACT_ATOMS: atom_id res chain seq x y z
N MET A 1 -7.04 14.04 -7.14
CA MET A 1 -5.87 13.14 -7.33
C MET A 1 -5.80 12.01 -6.31
N SER A 2 -6.36 12.13 -5.10
CA SER A 2 -6.26 11.11 -4.02
C SER A 2 -6.89 9.75 -4.35
N GLY A 3 -8.03 9.72 -5.05
CA GLY A 3 -8.71 8.45 -5.39
C GLY A 3 -7.92 7.53 -6.33
N LEU A 4 -7.10 8.11 -7.20
CA LEU A 4 -6.25 7.37 -8.14
C LEU A 4 -5.08 6.68 -7.44
N ALA A 5 -4.46 7.35 -6.46
CA ALA A 5 -3.41 6.76 -5.63
C ALA A 5 -3.94 5.58 -4.80
N LEU A 6 -5.17 5.69 -4.28
CA LEU A 6 -5.81 4.62 -3.54
C LEU A 6 -6.16 3.43 -4.45
N ALA A 7 -6.66 3.69 -5.66
CA ALA A 7 -6.92 2.63 -6.65
C ALA A 7 -5.63 1.89 -7.07
N MET A 8 -4.52 2.61 -7.25
CA MET A 8 -3.21 2.01 -7.56
C MET A 8 -2.67 1.17 -6.41
N PHE A 9 -2.85 1.62 -5.16
CA PHE A 9 -2.49 0.84 -3.98
C PHE A 9 -3.32 -0.45 -3.87
N VAL A 10 -4.64 -0.37 -4.02
CA VAL A 10 -5.54 -1.54 -3.96
C VAL A 10 -5.21 -2.54 -5.07
N GLY A 11 -4.92 -2.07 -6.28
CA GLY A 11 -4.48 -2.93 -7.38
C GLY A 11 -3.17 -3.68 -7.05
N LEU A 12 -2.19 -2.99 -6.48
CA LEU A 12 -0.91 -3.59 -6.09
C LEU A 12 -1.03 -4.47 -4.83
N PHE A 13 -1.98 -4.20 -3.95
CA PHE A 13 -2.25 -4.99 -2.75
C PHE A 13 -3.00 -6.28 -3.05
N ALA A 14 -3.97 -6.25 -3.98
CA ALA A 14 -4.78 -7.40 -4.36
C ALA A 14 -4.11 -8.28 -5.42
N TRP A 15 -3.40 -7.69 -6.39
CA TRP A 15 -2.74 -8.40 -7.49
C TRP A 15 -1.21 -8.33 -7.47
N GLY A 16 -0.58 -7.69 -6.48
CA GLY A 16 0.88 -7.59 -6.42
C GLY A 16 1.61 -8.93 -6.33
N GLN A 17 0.98 -9.95 -5.75
CA GLN A 17 1.52 -11.32 -5.75
C GLN A 17 1.65 -11.85 -7.19
N GLN A 18 0.68 -11.55 -8.05
CA GLN A 18 0.62 -12.00 -9.44
C GLN A 18 1.47 -11.14 -10.38
N ILE A 19 1.60 -9.85 -10.08
CA ILE A 19 2.36 -8.87 -10.89
C ILE A 19 3.85 -8.92 -10.55
N VAL A 20 4.20 -9.08 -9.26
CA VAL A 20 5.59 -9.00 -8.79
C VAL A 20 6.16 -10.39 -8.45
N GLY A 21 5.33 -11.44 -8.44
CA GLY A 21 5.77 -12.83 -8.38
C GLY A 21 6.36 -13.25 -7.03
N TYR A 22 6.14 -12.48 -5.96
CA TYR A 22 6.54 -12.88 -4.62
C TYR A 22 5.59 -13.96 -4.10
N ASP A 23 6.15 -15.09 -3.65
CA ASP A 23 5.41 -16.14 -2.96
C ASP A 23 5.35 -15.76 -1.48
N ASP A 24 4.17 -15.35 -1.00
CA ASP A 24 3.96 -14.89 0.37
C ASP A 24 3.03 -15.84 1.15
N PRO A 25 3.48 -17.06 1.48
CA PRO A 25 2.63 -18.10 2.09
C PRO A 25 2.16 -17.76 3.51
N HIS A 26 2.70 -16.70 4.13
CA HIS A 26 2.32 -16.20 5.46
C HIS A 26 1.76 -14.77 5.42
N GLY A 27 1.58 -14.17 4.23
CA GLY A 27 1.02 -12.82 4.06
C GLY A 27 1.84 -11.69 4.68
N ARG A 28 3.16 -11.87 4.84
CA ARG A 28 4.05 -10.91 5.52
C ARG A 28 4.34 -9.69 4.64
N VAL A 29 4.50 -9.89 3.35
CA VAL A 29 4.68 -8.83 2.35
C VAL A 29 3.40 -8.03 2.18
N GLN A 30 2.24 -8.69 2.19
CA GLN A 30 0.96 -7.99 2.15
C GLN A 30 0.75 -7.12 3.41
N LEU A 31 1.05 -7.65 4.61
CA LEU A 31 1.03 -6.86 5.85
C LEU A 31 2.02 -5.68 5.84
N ALA A 32 3.22 -5.87 5.30
CA ALA A 32 4.22 -4.81 5.16
C ALA A 32 3.77 -3.70 4.19
N LEU A 33 3.16 -4.08 3.06
CA LEU A 33 2.55 -3.14 2.10
C LEU A 33 1.41 -2.35 2.74
N PHE A 34 0.56 -3.00 3.53
CA PHE A 34 -0.48 -2.32 4.28
C PHE A 34 0.09 -1.32 5.29
N ALA A 35 1.07 -1.75 6.09
CA ALA A 35 1.71 -0.90 7.09
C ALA A 35 2.40 0.32 6.46
N THR A 36 3.16 0.14 5.38
CA THR A 36 3.83 1.27 4.71
C THR A 36 2.85 2.27 4.11
N PHE A 37 1.68 1.81 3.65
CA PHE A 37 0.64 2.70 3.15
C PHE A 37 -0.01 3.51 4.28
N CYS A 38 -0.34 2.86 5.41
CA CYS A 38 -0.86 3.56 6.58
C CYS A 38 0.13 4.61 7.11
N PHE A 39 1.42 4.30 7.20
CA PHE A 39 2.44 5.26 7.61
C PHE A 39 2.58 6.41 6.61
N GLY A 40 2.59 6.12 5.30
CA GLY A 40 2.61 7.15 4.27
C GLY A 40 1.42 8.10 4.34
N LEU A 41 0.23 7.56 4.64
CA LEU A 41 -1.00 8.33 4.80
C LEU A 41 -1.00 9.20 6.07
N LEU A 42 -0.48 8.68 7.18
CA LEU A 42 -0.28 9.43 8.43
C LEU A 42 0.72 10.60 8.25
N VAL A 43 1.85 10.35 7.58
CA VAL A 43 2.84 11.39 7.26
C VAL A 43 2.25 12.42 6.30
N GLY A 44 1.50 11.97 5.28
CA GLY A 44 0.81 12.85 4.34
C GLY A 44 -0.21 13.76 5.02
N TYR A 45 -0.97 13.25 5.99
CA TYR A 45 -1.88 14.07 6.79
C TYR A 45 -1.13 15.10 7.64
N ARG A 46 -0.04 14.69 8.31
CA ARG A 46 0.79 15.61 9.10
C ARG A 46 1.43 16.70 8.24
N ALA A 47 1.95 16.36 7.06
CA ALA A 47 2.55 17.32 6.14
C ALA A 47 1.54 18.31 5.55
N LYS A 48 0.27 17.92 5.42
CA LYS A 48 -0.81 18.83 4.97
C LYS A 48 -1.32 19.78 6.07
N SER A 49 -1.03 19.46 7.33
CA SER A 49 -1.38 20.30 8.49
C SER A 49 -0.28 21.30 8.90
N ALA A 50 0.88 21.27 8.24
CA ALA A 50 1.98 22.23 8.39
C ALA A 50 1.95 23.25 7.24
#